data_AF-A0A0K9FE88-F1
#
_entry.id   AF-A0A0K9FE88-F1
#
_cell.length_a   1.000
_cell.length_b   1.000
_cell.length_c   1.000
_cell.angle_alpha   90.00
_cell.angle_beta   90.00
_cell.angle_gamma   90.00
#
_symmetry.space_group_name_H-M   'P 1'
#
loop_
_entity.id
_entity.type
_entity.pdbx_description
1 polymer ?
#
loop_
_entity_poly.entity_id
_entity_poly.type
_entity_poly.pdbx_seq_one_letter_code
_entity_poly.pdbx_strand_id
1 'polypeptide(L)'
;MRSEKFKEFREEGHGHHRGGRHRGRDGSHQRGAKTFRRGRAIAFLEMMNLKRATIKQQLEQPEFQSIQPILVGELKAIDMVINEFIQLFEIHESEMMASSDSQEDDEKSLNHDEEGNNLNANN
;
A
#
# COMPACT_ATOMS: atom_id res chain seq x y z
N MET A 1 -50.87 2.40 51.73
CA MET A 1 -49.48 2.61 52.17
C MET A 1 -48.59 2.56 50.93
N ARG A 2 -47.82 3.64 50.68
CA ARG A 2 -46.49 3.72 50.01
C ARG A 2 -46.31 3.03 48.63
N SER A 3 -45.73 3.61 47.59
CA SER A 3 -45.12 4.91 47.30
C SER A 3 -44.50 4.83 45.89
N GLU A 4 -44.71 5.87 45.08
CA GLU A 4 -43.76 6.49 44.12
C GLU A 4 -43.41 5.76 42.80
N LYS A 5 -43.30 6.42 41.62
CA LYS A 5 -43.17 7.85 41.28
C LYS A 5 -43.48 8.01 39.79
N PHE A 6 -44.48 8.81 39.43
CA PHE A 6 -44.56 9.46 38.10
C PHE A 6 -44.70 10.97 38.35
N LYS A 7 -43.61 11.67 38.07
CA LYS A 7 -43.41 13.13 38.06
C LYS A 7 -42.23 13.32 37.08
N GLU A 8 -42.19 14.24 36.14
CA GLU A 8 -42.97 15.44 35.85
C GLU A 8 -42.40 15.97 34.52
N PHE A 9 -43.26 16.39 33.60
CA PHE A 9 -42.87 17.21 32.45
C PHE A 9 -42.82 18.67 32.91
N ARG A 10 -41.68 19.34 32.73
CA ARG A 10 -41.49 20.81 32.62
C ARG A 10 -40.10 21.02 31.99
N GLU A 11 -39.99 21.35 30.71
CA GLU A 11 -40.23 22.67 30.09
C GLU A 11 -39.06 23.64 30.30
N GLU A 12 -38.65 24.27 29.18
CA GLU A 12 -37.68 25.36 29.01
C GLU A 12 -36.20 25.01 29.22
N GLY A 13 -35.26 25.28 28.31
CA GLY A 13 -35.16 26.41 27.37
C GLY A 13 -33.81 27.08 27.63
N HIS A 14 -33.11 27.50 26.57
CA HIS A 14 -31.76 28.14 26.56
C HIS A 14 -30.58 27.16 26.65
N GLY A 15 -29.54 27.24 25.83
CA GLY A 15 -29.16 28.26 24.85
C GLY A 15 -27.78 27.90 24.32
N HIS A 16 -27.56 28.34 23.09
CA HIS A 16 -26.39 28.15 22.23
C HIS A 16 -25.02 28.36 22.90
N HIS A 17 -23.99 27.84 22.19
CA HIS A 17 -22.54 28.16 22.20
C HIS A 17 -21.69 26.92 22.54
N ARG A 18 -20.71 26.45 21.77
CA ARG A 18 -19.94 26.91 20.61
C ARG A 18 -19.40 25.62 19.96
N GLY A 19 -19.44 25.47 18.65
CA GLY A 19 -18.25 25.88 17.88
C GLY A 19 -17.10 24.90 18.07
N GLY A 20 -17.16 23.76 17.38
CA GLY A 20 -16.09 22.77 17.32
C GLY A 20 -16.02 22.08 15.96
N ARG A 21 -16.27 22.82 14.88
CA ARG A 21 -15.83 22.41 13.54
C ARG A 21 -14.30 22.48 13.56
N HIS A 22 -13.65 21.41 13.98
CA HIS A 22 -12.24 21.20 13.64
C HIS A 22 -12.17 20.93 12.13
N ARG A 23 -11.97 22.04 11.41
CA ARG A 23 -11.35 22.07 10.10
C ARG A 23 -9.99 21.37 10.20
N GLY A 24 -9.74 20.49 9.24
CA GLY A 24 -8.43 20.21 8.66
C GLY A 24 -7.30 19.92 9.65
N ARG A 25 -7.01 18.63 9.85
CA ARG A 25 -5.62 18.21 9.84
C ARG A 25 -5.45 17.17 8.76
N ASP A 26 -4.70 17.59 7.75
CA ASP A 26 -4.51 17.00 6.46
C ASP A 26 -4.01 15.54 6.49
N GLY A 27 -4.54 14.75 5.55
CA GLY A 27 -3.69 13.98 4.65
C GLY A 27 -3.23 12.58 5.07
N SER A 28 -3.59 12.04 6.23
CA SER A 28 -3.00 10.76 6.68
C SER A 28 -3.77 9.49 6.27
N HIS A 29 -5.03 9.58 5.86
CA HIS A 29 -5.91 8.39 5.73
C HIS A 29 -6.15 7.89 4.30
N GLN A 30 -5.36 8.35 3.33
CA GLN A 30 -5.48 7.93 1.93
C GLN A 30 -4.41 6.96 1.45
N ARG A 31 -3.46 6.54 2.31
CA ARG A 31 -2.65 5.33 2.08
C ARG A 31 -3.42 4.06 2.48
N GLY A 32 -4.73 4.04 2.22
CA GLY A 32 -5.62 2.93 2.56
C GLY A 32 -5.33 1.70 1.71
N ALA A 33 -6.01 0.59 2.00
CA ALA A 33 -5.90 -0.71 1.33
C ALA A 33 -5.81 -0.69 -0.22
N LYS A 34 -6.21 0.41 -0.88
CA LYS A 34 -6.01 0.68 -2.30
C LYS A 34 -4.52 0.72 -2.71
N THR A 35 -3.62 1.31 -1.91
CA THR A 35 -2.18 1.36 -2.22
C THR A 35 -1.51 -0.01 -2.07
N PHE A 36 -1.91 -0.79 -1.06
CA PHE A 36 -1.40 -2.15 -0.87
C PHE A 36 -1.82 -3.08 -2.02
N ARG A 37 -3.11 -3.05 -2.40
CA ARG A 37 -3.60 -3.85 -3.54
C ARG A 37 -2.89 -3.45 -4.84
N ARG A 38 -2.68 -2.15 -5.06
CA ARG A 38 -1.95 -1.65 -6.24
C ARG A 38 -0.48 -2.07 -6.24
N GLY A 39 0.21 -1.96 -5.10
CA GLY A 39 1.59 -2.44 -4.97
C GLY A 39 1.73 -3.95 -5.23
N ARG A 40 0.78 -4.76 -4.74
CA ARG A 40 0.73 -6.21 -5.04
C ARG A 40 0.45 -6.48 -6.53
N ALA A 41 -0.36 -5.65 -7.18
CA ALA A 41 -0.63 -5.75 -8.60
C ALA A 41 0.63 -5.45 -9.44
N ILE A 42 1.39 -4.42 -9.06
CA ILE A 42 2.67 -4.08 -9.71
C ILE A 42 3.68 -5.22 -9.55
N ALA A 43 3.89 -5.73 -8.33
CA ALA A 43 4.81 -6.84 -8.09
C ALA A 43 4.42 -8.12 -8.87
N PHE A 44 3.11 -8.37 -9.03
CA PHE A 44 2.62 -9.47 -9.87
C PHE A 44 2.96 -9.26 -11.34
N LEU A 45 2.78 -8.04 -11.88
CA LEU A 45 3.15 -7.71 -13.26
C LEU A 45 4.66 -7.85 -13.49
N GLU A 46 5.49 -7.42 -12.55
CA GLU A 46 6.95 -7.62 -12.61
C GLU A 46 7.29 -9.10 -12.74
N MET A 47 6.69 -9.96 -11.90
CA MET A 47 6.87 -11.40 -11.98
C MET A 47 6.44 -11.97 -13.34
N MET A 48 5.31 -11.49 -13.90
CA MET A 48 4.85 -11.94 -15.22
C MET A 48 5.81 -11.50 -16.34
N ASN A 49 6.32 -10.27 -16.28
CA ASN A 49 7.30 -9.77 -17.24
C ASN A 49 8.62 -10.53 -17.18
N LEU A 50 9.06 -10.93 -15.98
CA LEU A 50 10.24 -11.78 -15.81
C LEU A 50 10.03 -13.15 -16.46
N LYS A 51 8.90 -13.82 -16.19
CA LYS A 51 8.57 -15.10 -16.85
C LYS A 51 8.52 -14.98 -18.37
N ARG A 52 7.88 -13.91 -18.87
CA ARG A 52 7.82 -13.59 -20.30
C ARG A 52 9.22 -13.49 -20.92
N ALA A 53 10.13 -12.76 -20.27
CA ALA A 53 11.51 -12.61 -20.73
C ALA A 53 12.25 -13.96 -20.74
N THR A 54 12.09 -14.78 -19.69
CA THR A 54 12.67 -16.12 -19.62
C THR A 54 12.21 -17.01 -20.77
N ILE A 55 10.90 -17.06 -21.06
CA ILE A 55 10.37 -17.90 -22.15
C ILE A 55 10.88 -17.41 -23.51
N LYS A 56 10.98 -16.09 -23.71
CA LYS A 56 11.59 -15.53 -24.94
C LYS A 56 13.03 -15.99 -25.13
N GLN A 57 13.83 -15.96 -24.07
CA GLN A 57 15.20 -16.47 -24.11
C GLN A 57 15.25 -17.97 -24.42
N GLN A 58 14.31 -18.76 -23.88
CA GLN A 58 14.21 -20.19 -24.18
C GLN A 58 13.85 -20.46 -25.65
N LEU A 59 13.03 -19.61 -26.28
CA LEU A 59 12.69 -19.77 -27.70
C LEU A 59 13.89 -19.65 -28.64
N GLU A 60 14.92 -18.91 -28.24
CA GLU A 60 16.17 -18.72 -28.99
C GLU A 60 17.17 -19.87 -28.80
N GLN A 61 16.93 -20.75 -27.82
CA GLN A 61 17.83 -21.84 -27.46
C GLN A 61 17.50 -23.13 -28.24
N PRO A 62 18.49 -23.73 -28.93
CA PRO A 62 18.27 -24.93 -29.75
C PRO A 62 17.83 -26.16 -28.92
N GLU A 63 18.16 -26.19 -27.63
CA GLU A 63 17.77 -27.26 -26.70
C GLU A 63 16.24 -27.40 -26.57
N PHE A 64 15.49 -26.33 -26.85
CA PHE A 64 14.03 -26.30 -26.72
C PHE A 64 13.28 -26.45 -28.05
N GLN A 65 13.97 -26.74 -29.17
CA GLN A 65 13.36 -26.86 -30.50
C GLN A 65 12.15 -27.82 -30.52
N SER A 66 12.25 -28.95 -29.82
CA SER A 66 11.20 -29.99 -29.77
C SER A 66 9.94 -29.55 -29.01
N ILE A 67 10.05 -28.54 -28.14
CA ILE A 67 8.93 -28.02 -27.33
C ILE A 67 8.54 -26.59 -27.69
N GLN A 68 9.11 -26.00 -28.76
CA GLN A 68 8.80 -24.63 -29.18
C GLN A 68 7.29 -24.33 -29.30
N PRO A 69 6.43 -25.21 -29.86
CA PRO A 69 4.99 -24.95 -29.90
C PRO A 69 4.36 -24.73 -28.52
N ILE A 70 4.85 -25.42 -27.50
CA ILE A 70 4.40 -25.29 -26.11
C ILE A 70 4.86 -23.94 -25.56
N LEU A 71 6.13 -23.58 -25.73
CA LEU A 71 6.69 -22.31 -25.27
C LEU A 71 6.02 -21.10 -25.93
N VAL A 72 5.70 -21.19 -27.22
CA VAL A 72 4.94 -20.14 -27.93
C VAL A 72 3.52 -20.03 -27.36
N GLY A 73 2.88 -21.16 -27.05
CA GLY A 73 1.57 -21.17 -26.39
C GLY A 73 1.60 -20.52 -25.01
N GLU A 74 2.60 -20.87 -24.20
CA GLU A 74 2.79 -20.29 -22.86
C GLU A 74 3.09 -18.79 -22.92
N LEU A 75 3.96 -18.35 -23.85
CA LEU A 75 4.26 -16.93 -24.05
C LEU A 75 2.99 -16.14 -24.38
N LYS A 76 2.14 -16.66 -25.27
CA LYS A 76 0.85 -16.04 -25.59
C LYS A 76 -0.08 -15.99 -24.39
N ALA A 77 -0.13 -17.05 -23.59
CA ALA A 77 -0.94 -17.08 -22.37
C ALA A 77 -0.50 -16.01 -21.37
N ILE A 78 0.82 -15.86 -21.14
CA ILE A 78 1.36 -14.81 -20.28
C ILE A 78 1.05 -13.42 -20.84
N ASP A 79 1.23 -13.20 -22.14
CA ASP A 79 0.90 -11.92 -22.78
C ASP A 79 -0.58 -11.56 -22.61
N MET A 80 -1.50 -12.52 -22.74
CA MET A 80 -2.93 -12.29 -22.49
C MET A 80 -3.20 -11.91 -21.04
N VAL A 81 -2.66 -12.67 -20.08
CA VAL A 81 -2.85 -12.40 -18.65
C VAL A 81 -2.29 -11.03 -18.26
N ILE A 82 -1.12 -10.64 -18.76
CA ILE A 82 -0.55 -9.31 -18.52
C ILE A 82 -1.52 -8.22 -19.00
N ASN A 83 -2.01 -8.32 -20.23
CA ASN A 83 -2.91 -7.32 -20.81
C ASN A 83 -4.24 -7.22 -20.06
N GLU A 84 -4.86 -8.35 -19.73
CA GLU A 84 -6.09 -8.41 -18.94
C GLU A 84 -5.88 -7.82 -17.54
N PHE A 85 -4.75 -8.12 -16.90
CA PHE A 85 -4.44 -7.65 -15.57
C PHE A 85 -4.18 -6.14 -15.53
N ILE A 86 -3.47 -5.59 -16.52
CA ILE A 86 -3.27 -4.13 -16.66
C ILE A 86 -4.61 -3.42 -16.78
N GLN A 87 -5.53 -3.95 -17.61
CA GLN A 87 -6.87 -3.39 -17.76
C GLN A 87 -7.68 -3.48 -16.48
N LEU A 88 -7.63 -4.63 -15.79
CA LEU A 88 -8.37 -4.86 -14.55
C LEU A 88 -7.97 -3.92 -13.41
N PHE A 89 -6.69 -3.54 -13.35
CA PHE A 89 -6.13 -2.71 -12.28
C PHE A 89 -5.85 -1.26 -12.70
N GLU A 90 -6.15 -0.89 -13.95
CA GLU A 90 -5.90 0.44 -14.53
C GLU A 90 -4.45 0.91 -14.23
N ILE A 91 -3.48 0.05 -14.55
CA ILE A 91 -2.06 0.32 -14.28
C ILE A 91 -1.50 1.12 -15.47
N HIS A 92 -0.97 2.31 -15.19
CA HIS A 92 -0.33 3.15 -16.19
C HIS A 92 1.17 2.85 -16.29
N GLU A 93 1.74 3.07 -17.48
CA GLU A 93 3.15 2.79 -17.79
C GLU A 93 4.13 3.51 -16.85
N SER A 94 3.80 4.74 -16.41
CA SER A 94 4.58 5.52 -15.45
C SER A 94 4.77 4.81 -14.11
N GLU A 95 3.85 3.94 -13.72
CA GLU A 95 3.88 3.24 -12.45
C GLU A 95 4.67 1.94 -12.52
N MET A 96 4.78 1.36 -13.72
CA MET A 96 5.68 0.23 -13.98
C MET A 96 7.15 0.65 -13.93
N MET A 97 7.45 1.92 -14.20
CA MET A 97 8.82 2.46 -14.13
C MET A 97 9.22 2.95 -12.73
N ALA A 98 8.25 3.30 -11.88
CA ALA A 98 8.53 3.83 -10.54
C ALA A 98 8.95 2.75 -9.52
N SER A 99 8.55 1.48 -9.72
CA SER A 99 8.84 0.40 -8.79
C SER A 99 10.28 -0.11 -8.86
N SER A 100 11.01 0.14 -9.96
CA SER A 100 12.42 -0.24 -10.10
C SER A 100 13.39 0.66 -9.32
N ASP A 101 12.95 1.81 -8.79
CA ASP A 101 13.84 2.86 -8.26
C ASP A 101 13.69 3.09 -6.74
N SER A 102 12.88 2.30 -6.03
CA SER A 102 12.51 2.56 -4.63
C SER A 102 13.22 1.67 -3.59
N GLN A 103 14.42 1.14 -3.86
CA GLN A 103 15.14 0.26 -2.92
C GLN A 103 16.22 0.94 -2.06
N GLU A 104 16.40 2.26 -2.14
CA GLU A 104 17.34 3.00 -1.29
C GLU A 104 16.56 4.00 -0.45
N ASP A 105 16.27 3.69 0.82
CA ASP A 105 16.07 4.64 1.94
C ASP A 105 15.36 3.94 3.12
N ASP A 106 16.02 2.97 3.76
CA ASP A 106 15.57 2.45 5.07
C ASP A 106 16.76 2.13 6.00
N GLU A 107 17.83 2.95 5.93
CA GLU A 107 18.91 2.97 6.93
C GLU A 107 19.17 4.37 7.48
N LYS A 108 18.15 5.04 8.03
CA LYS A 108 18.36 6.18 8.95
C LYS A 108 17.27 6.24 10.03
N SER A 109 17.36 5.36 11.02
CA SER A 109 16.96 5.73 12.39
C SER A 109 17.53 4.74 13.39
N LEU A 110 18.55 5.16 14.15
CA LEU A 110 18.87 4.74 15.52
C LEU A 110 20.17 5.44 15.93
N ASN A 111 20.07 6.74 16.17
CA ASN A 111 21.00 7.48 17.03
C ASN A 111 20.21 8.66 17.58
N HIS A 112 19.65 8.51 18.79
CA HIS A 112 19.18 9.62 19.59
C HIS A 112 19.72 9.42 21.01
N ASP A 113 20.86 10.07 21.25
CA ASP A 113 21.16 10.96 22.38
C ASP A 113 20.57 10.60 23.75
N GLU A 114 21.42 10.10 24.66
CA GLU A 114 21.31 10.42 26.09
C GLU A 114 22.54 11.24 26.51
N GLU A 115 22.40 12.56 26.46
CA GLU A 115 23.19 13.48 27.27
C GLU A 115 22.50 13.69 28.62
N GLY A 116 23.26 13.49 29.72
CA GLY A 116 23.04 14.23 30.96
C GLY A 116 22.96 13.41 32.24
N ASN A 117 24.09 13.21 32.93
CA ASN A 117 24.20 13.76 34.29
C ASN A 117 25.65 13.80 34.79
N ASN A 118 26.14 15.03 34.93
CA ASN A 118 27.35 15.39 35.67
C ASN A 118 26.99 15.54 37.15
N LEU A 119 27.51 14.71 38.05
CA LEU A 119 27.58 15.03 39.48
C LEU A 119 28.95 14.63 40.06
N ASN A 120 29.67 15.70 40.39
CA ASN A 120 30.92 15.84 41.11
C ASN A 120 30.89 15.20 42.52
N ALA A 121 31.98 14.55 42.94
CA ALA A 121 32.42 14.54 44.34
C ALA A 121 33.89 14.08 44.46
N ASN A 122 34.75 15.03 44.82
CA ASN A 122 36.08 14.81 45.38
C ASN A 122 36.02 13.94 46.65
N ASN A 123 36.94 12.97 46.78
CA ASN A 123 37.71 12.74 48.00
C ASN A 123 38.92 11.84 47.71
#